data_AF-A0A7W0VQC0-F1
#
_entry.id   AF-A0A7W0VQC0-F1
#
_cell.length_a   1.000
_cell.length_b   1.000
_cell.length_c   1.000
_cell.angle_alpha   90.00
_cell.angle_beta   90.00
_cell.angle_gamma   90.00
#
_symmetry.space_group_name_H-M   'P 1'
#
loop_
_entity.id
_entity.type
_entity.pdbx_description
1 polymer ?
#
loop_
_entity_poly.entity_id
_entity_poly.type
_entity_poly.pdbx_seq_one_letter_code
_entity_poly.pdbx_strand_id
1 'polypeptide(L)'
;MRSLIASAAKLPGVEEGIACAGTALESRTLKIDGRAFAFFGPNDLRVKLSRSLPEAQRLAKARPGSCVPSAGGWTKVALGPGMLGVATLTKWITESYRQFAPPPYGTARERLPTKRAAVKKTVKKPARRA
;
A
#
# COMPACT_ATOMS: atom_id res chain seq x y z
N MET A 1 -12.55 0.29 -10.87
CA MET A 1 -11.55 -0.23 -9.91
C MET A 1 -10.77 -1.44 -10.44
N ARG A 2 -11.43 -2.53 -10.88
CA ARG A 2 -10.76 -3.72 -11.46
C ARG A 2 -9.75 -3.39 -12.58
N SER A 3 -10.05 -2.42 -13.44
CA SER A 3 -9.15 -2.03 -14.56
C SER A 3 -7.82 -1.39 -14.12
N LEU A 4 -7.79 -0.69 -12.97
CA LEU A 4 -6.55 -0.13 -12.40
C LEU A 4 -5.68 -1.25 -11.83
N ILE A 5 -6.28 -2.19 -11.12
CA ILE A 5 -5.60 -3.35 -10.55
C ILE A 5 -5.03 -4.21 -11.67
N ALA A 6 -5.82 -4.50 -12.71
CA ALA A 6 -5.35 -5.26 -13.87
C ALA A 6 -4.19 -4.58 -14.61
N SER A 7 -4.18 -3.24 -14.69
CA SER A 7 -3.08 -2.49 -15.31
C SER A 7 -1.82 -2.53 -14.46
N ALA A 8 -1.96 -2.45 -13.14
CA ALA A 8 -0.84 -2.53 -12.21
C ALA A 8 -0.29 -3.96 -12.04
N ALA A 9 -1.14 -4.98 -12.17
CA ALA A 9 -0.75 -6.39 -12.15
C ALA A 9 0.08 -6.81 -13.38
N LYS A 10 0.05 -6.04 -14.48
CA LYS A 10 0.92 -6.25 -15.64
C LYS A 10 2.38 -5.84 -15.38
N LEU A 11 2.68 -5.19 -14.26
CA LEU A 11 4.05 -4.81 -13.90
C LEU A 11 4.85 -6.05 -13.47
N PRO A 12 6.14 -6.15 -13.84
CA PRO A 12 6.92 -7.35 -13.58
C PRO A 12 7.11 -7.60 -12.08
N GLY A 13 6.89 -8.84 -11.64
CA GLY A 13 7.05 -9.24 -10.24
C GLY A 13 5.99 -8.71 -9.29
N VAL A 14 4.85 -8.21 -9.81
CA VAL A 14 3.70 -7.83 -8.98
C VAL A 14 2.86 -9.06 -8.63
N GLU A 15 2.62 -9.23 -7.33
CA GLU A 15 1.71 -10.22 -6.77
C GLU A 15 0.46 -9.52 -6.24
N GLU A 16 -0.72 -10.01 -6.63
CA GLU A 16 -1.98 -9.60 -6.01
C GLU A 16 -2.21 -10.42 -4.75
N GLY A 17 -2.48 -9.74 -3.64
CA GLY A 17 -2.91 -10.35 -2.39
C GLY A 17 -4.16 -9.67 -1.84
N ILE A 18 -4.73 -10.26 -0.80
CA ILE A 18 -5.84 -9.67 -0.05
C ILE A 18 -5.32 -9.35 1.34
N ALA A 19 -5.41 -8.08 1.74
CA ALA A 19 -5.19 -7.66 3.12
C ALA A 19 -6.50 -7.72 3.88
N CYS A 20 -6.44 -8.21 5.11
CA CYS A 20 -7.59 -8.32 6.02
C CYS A 20 -8.76 -9.12 5.40
N ALA A 21 -8.44 -10.24 4.73
CA ALA A 21 -9.42 -11.18 4.16
C ALA A 21 -10.45 -11.59 5.22
N GLY A 22 -11.74 -11.49 4.88
CA GLY A 22 -12.84 -11.83 5.80
C GLY A 22 -13.20 -10.74 6.82
N THR A 23 -12.75 -9.51 6.62
CA THR A 23 -13.15 -8.36 7.45
C THR A 23 -13.83 -7.27 6.60
N ALA A 24 -14.61 -6.38 7.22
CA ALA A 24 -15.23 -5.24 6.54
C ALA A 24 -14.22 -4.26 5.89
N LEU A 25 -12.92 -4.44 6.16
CA LEU A 25 -11.80 -3.66 5.61
C LEU A 25 -11.00 -4.45 4.55
N GLU A 26 -11.59 -5.51 3.99
CA GLU A 26 -10.96 -6.31 2.94
C GLU A 26 -10.45 -5.39 1.82
N SER A 27 -9.13 -5.42 1.61
CA SER A 27 -8.46 -4.53 0.68
C SER A 27 -7.55 -5.35 -0.23
N ARG A 28 -7.70 -5.22 -1.54
CA ARG A 28 -6.75 -5.83 -2.48
C ARG A 28 -5.42 -5.11 -2.35
N THR A 29 -4.35 -5.85 -2.22
CA THR A 29 -3.01 -5.31 -1.99
C THR A 29 -2.10 -5.79 -3.10
N LEU A 30 -1.40 -4.85 -3.73
CA LEU A 30 -0.35 -5.19 -4.68
C LEU A 30 0.99 -5.21 -3.94
N LYS A 31 1.69 -6.31 -4.11
CA LYS A 31 2.99 -6.56 -3.50
C LYS A 31 4.03 -6.78 -4.58
N ILE A 32 5.26 -6.39 -4.29
CA ILE A 32 6.43 -6.84 -5.03
C ILE A 32 7.42 -7.34 -4.01
N ASP A 33 7.92 -8.55 -4.23
CA ASP A 33 8.97 -9.13 -3.42
C ASP A 33 8.62 -9.18 -1.92
N GLY A 34 7.39 -9.60 -1.60
CA GLY A 34 6.86 -9.64 -0.24
C GLY A 34 6.53 -8.29 0.40
N ARG A 35 6.71 -7.15 -0.31
CA ARG A 35 6.45 -5.80 0.19
C ARG A 35 5.24 -5.18 -0.50
N ALA A 36 4.26 -4.74 0.27
CA ALA A 36 3.08 -4.05 -0.24
C ALA A 36 3.41 -2.61 -0.65
N PHE A 37 3.09 -2.25 -1.89
CA PHE A 37 3.30 -0.91 -2.42
C PHE A 37 1.98 -0.17 -2.73
N ALA A 38 0.87 -0.88 -2.87
CA ALA A 38 -0.44 -0.28 -3.07
C ALA A 38 -1.54 -1.07 -2.35
N PHE A 39 -2.44 -0.37 -1.66
CA PHE A 39 -3.61 -0.94 -1.00
C PHE A 39 -4.88 -0.35 -1.60
N PHE A 40 -5.76 -1.21 -2.09
CA PHE A 40 -7.03 -0.89 -2.70
C PHE A 40 -8.14 -1.33 -1.74
N GLY A 41 -8.60 -0.41 -0.90
CA GLY A 41 -9.78 -0.59 -0.07
C GLY A 41 -11.07 -0.34 -0.86
N PRO A 42 -12.25 -0.57 -0.28
CA PRO A 42 -13.53 -0.45 -0.99
C PRO A 42 -13.80 0.97 -1.52
N ASN A 43 -13.36 2.00 -0.80
CA ASN A 43 -13.59 3.42 -1.14
C ASN A 43 -12.31 4.24 -1.19
N ASP A 44 -11.14 3.61 -1.04
CA ASP A 44 -9.88 4.34 -1.03
C ASP A 44 -8.70 3.53 -1.58
N LEU A 45 -7.72 4.27 -2.09
CA LEU A 45 -6.43 3.77 -2.54
C LEU A 45 -5.34 4.38 -1.66
N ARG A 46 -4.46 3.55 -1.10
CA ARG A 46 -3.24 4.01 -0.44
C ARG A 46 -2.03 3.63 -1.27
N VAL A 47 -1.25 4.63 -1.64
CA VAL A 47 -0.01 4.48 -2.42
C VAL A 47 1.10 5.30 -1.78
N LYS A 48 2.35 4.87 -1.98
CA LYS A 48 3.50 5.60 -1.48
C LYS A 48 4.03 6.52 -2.57
N LEU A 49 4.01 7.81 -2.30
CA LEU A 49 4.49 8.88 -3.18
C LEU A 49 5.73 9.52 -2.56
N SER A 50 6.72 9.81 -3.40
CA SER A 50 7.90 10.57 -3.01
C SER A 50 8.00 11.82 -3.87
N ARG A 51 8.16 11.66 -5.19
CA ARG A 51 8.25 12.78 -6.13
C ARG A 51 6.89 13.44 -6.35
N SER A 52 5.81 12.66 -6.36
CA SER A 52 4.44 13.18 -6.50
C SER A 52 3.81 13.62 -5.17
N LEU A 53 4.53 13.58 -4.04
CA LEU A 53 4.02 14.06 -2.76
C LEU A 53 3.62 15.55 -2.79
N PRO A 54 4.43 16.50 -3.30
CA PRO A 54 4.01 17.90 -3.42
C PRO A 54 2.85 18.10 -4.42
N GLU A 55 2.69 17.22 -5.40
CA GLU A 55 1.52 17.20 -6.29
C GLU A 55 0.27 16.76 -5.52
N ALA A 56 0.36 15.69 -4.73
CA ALA A 56 -0.72 15.22 -3.86
C ALA A 56 -1.12 16.26 -2.81
N GLN A 57 -0.16 16.97 -2.20
CA GLN A 57 -0.45 18.05 -1.26
C GLN A 57 -1.19 19.22 -1.93
N ARG A 58 -0.81 19.59 -3.15
CA ARG A 58 -1.52 20.62 -3.93
C ARG A 58 -2.93 20.17 -4.27
N LEU A 59 -3.11 18.91 -4.68
CA LEU A 59 -4.43 18.35 -4.96
C LEU A 59 -5.30 18.25 -3.70
N ALA A 60 -4.73 17.91 -2.55
CA ALA A 60 -5.45 17.88 -1.27
C ALA A 60 -5.94 19.29 -0.87
N LYS A 61 -5.16 20.33 -1.15
CA LYS A 61 -5.58 21.73 -0.96
C LYS A 61 -6.64 22.18 -1.96
N ALA A 62 -6.48 21.82 -3.23
CA ALA A 62 -7.39 22.22 -4.30
C ALA A 62 -8.75 21.48 -4.25
N ARG A 63 -8.74 20.23 -3.77
CA ARG A 63 -9.90 19.36 -3.64
C ARG A 63 -9.86 18.64 -2.29
N PRO A 64 -10.30 19.30 -1.21
CA PRO A 64 -10.36 18.67 0.10
C PRO A 64 -11.26 17.43 0.01
N GLY A 65 -10.73 16.28 0.42
CA GLY A 65 -11.42 14.98 0.36
C GLY A 65 -11.01 14.07 -0.80
N SER A 66 -10.37 14.58 -1.86
CA SER A 66 -9.90 13.71 -2.97
C SER A 66 -8.65 12.92 -2.59
N CYS A 67 -7.73 13.51 -1.83
CA CYS A 67 -6.56 12.82 -1.31
C CYS A 67 -6.09 13.41 0.03
N VAL A 68 -5.48 12.57 0.84
CA VAL A 68 -4.94 12.89 2.17
C VAL A 68 -3.50 12.36 2.21
N PRO A 69 -2.50 13.21 1.99
CA PRO A 69 -1.10 12.85 2.20
C PRO A 69 -0.84 12.69 3.71
N SER A 70 -0.15 11.61 4.07
CA SER A 70 0.24 11.24 5.43
C SER A 70 1.76 11.26 5.59
N ALA A 71 2.21 11.23 6.85
CA ALA A 71 3.63 11.11 7.19
C ALA A 71 4.26 9.86 6.54
N GLY A 72 5.51 10.00 6.08
CA GLY A 72 6.26 8.91 5.44
C GLY A 72 5.94 8.67 3.95
N GLY A 73 5.27 9.62 3.29
CA GLY A 73 4.98 9.58 1.85
C GLY A 73 3.77 8.74 1.47
N TRP A 74 3.07 8.15 2.44
CA TRP A 74 1.81 7.44 2.16
C TRP A 74 0.71 8.44 1.85
N THR A 75 0.01 8.25 0.75
CA THR A 75 -1.11 9.10 0.34
C THR A 75 -2.36 8.25 0.21
N LYS A 76 -3.41 8.61 0.96
CA LYS A 76 -4.75 8.04 0.82
C LYS A 76 -5.50 8.82 -0.26
N VAL A 77 -6.13 8.14 -1.20
CA VAL A 77 -6.91 8.73 -2.29
C VAL A 77 -8.32 8.19 -2.21
N ALA A 78 -9.33 9.05 -2.22
CA ALA A 78 -10.72 8.61 -2.25
C ALA A 78 -11.05 8.05 -3.64
N LEU A 79 -11.62 6.85 -3.67
CA LEU A 79 -12.14 6.20 -4.86
C LEU A 79 -13.66 6.28 -4.82
N GLY A 80 -14.20 7.33 -5.41
CA GLY A 80 -15.64 7.61 -5.42
C GLY A 80 -16.01 8.69 -6.43
N PRO A 81 -17.18 9.32 -6.29
CA PRO A 81 -17.58 10.46 -7.11
C PRO A 81 -16.54 11.59 -6.94
N GLY A 82 -15.96 12.06 -8.05
CA GLY A 82 -14.88 13.05 -8.02
C GLY A 82 -13.48 12.48 -7.75
N MET A 83 -13.28 11.17 -7.94
CA MET A 83 -11.94 10.56 -7.89
C MET A 83 -10.96 11.23 -8.86
N LEU A 84 -9.68 11.15 -8.53
CA LEU A 84 -8.61 11.56 -9.44
C LEU A 84 -8.71 10.76 -10.75
N GLY A 85 -8.35 11.40 -11.86
CA GLY A 85 -8.37 10.75 -13.16
C GLY A 85 -7.53 9.47 -13.17
N VAL A 86 -7.98 8.47 -13.93
CA VAL A 86 -7.33 7.16 -14.05
C VAL A 86 -5.85 7.31 -14.41
N ALA A 87 -5.49 8.29 -15.26
CA ALA A 87 -4.10 8.58 -15.61
C ALA A 87 -3.23 8.98 -14.40
N THR A 88 -3.74 9.85 -13.52
CA THR A 88 -3.05 10.27 -12.29
C THR A 88 -2.88 9.09 -11.33
N LEU A 89 -3.94 8.29 -11.14
CA LEU A 89 -3.90 7.10 -10.29
C LEU A 89 -2.87 6.10 -10.81
N THR A 90 -2.85 5.83 -12.12
CA THR A 90 -1.87 4.94 -12.76
C THR A 90 -0.46 5.46 -12.55
N LYS A 91 -0.19 6.75 -12.81
CA LYS A 91 1.11 7.40 -12.56
C LYS A 91 1.58 7.18 -11.12
N TRP A 92 0.69 7.39 -10.16
CA TRP A 92 0.97 7.26 -8.73
C TRP A 92 1.22 5.81 -8.31
N ILE A 93 0.47 4.85 -8.86
CA ILE A 93 0.70 3.42 -8.63
C ILE A 93 2.05 3.00 -9.23
N THR A 94 2.39 3.45 -10.45
CA THR A 94 3.68 3.19 -11.08
C THR A 94 4.84 3.79 -10.30
N GLU A 95 4.68 5.01 -9.76
CA GLU A 95 5.69 5.59 -8.88
C GLU A 95 5.88 4.75 -7.62
N SER A 96 4.79 4.39 -6.95
CA SER A 96 4.84 3.54 -5.77
C SER A 96 5.54 2.21 -6.10
N TYR A 97 5.16 1.56 -7.20
CA TYR A 97 5.83 0.36 -7.68
C TYR A 97 7.34 0.57 -7.82
N ARG A 98 7.81 1.65 -8.46
CA ARG A 98 9.25 1.93 -8.64
C ARG A 98 10.01 2.12 -7.32
N GLN A 99 9.34 2.53 -6.25
CA GLN A 99 9.98 2.65 -4.93
C GLN A 99 10.25 1.31 -4.26
N PHE A 100 9.42 0.30 -4.57
CA PHE A 100 9.51 -1.03 -3.99
C PHE A 100 10.14 -2.05 -4.94
N ALA A 101 10.06 -1.80 -6.25
CA ALA A 101 10.68 -2.63 -7.26
C ALA A 101 12.17 -2.77 -6.94
N PRO A 102 12.72 -3.99 -7.04
CA PRO A 102 14.15 -4.17 -6.95
C PRO A 102 14.81 -3.31 -8.04
N PRO A 103 15.99 -2.73 -7.77
CA PRO A 103 16.78 -2.12 -8.84
C PRO A 103 16.95 -3.12 -9.98
N PRO A 104 16.97 -2.67 -11.24
CA PRO A 104 17.23 -3.57 -12.36
C PRO A 104 18.50 -4.38 -12.05
N TYR A 105 18.40 -5.69 -12.18
CA TYR A 105 19.38 -6.72 -11.83
C TYR A 105 20.82 -6.19 -11.66
N GLY A 106 21.37 -6.27 -10.45
CA GLY A 106 22.80 -6.01 -10.21
C GLY A 106 23.16 -5.39 -8.86
N THR A 107 22.21 -4.81 -8.12
CA THR A 107 22.47 -4.38 -6.75
C THR A 107 21.62 -5.21 -5.80
N ALA A 108 22.22 -6.28 -5.29
CA ALA A 108 21.70 -7.03 -4.16
C ALA A 108 21.55 -6.06 -2.98
N ARG A 109 20.35 -5.50 -2.80
CA ARG A 109 20.00 -4.88 -1.54
C ARG A 109 19.86 -6.04 -0.55
N GLU A 110 20.92 -6.20 0.23
CA GLU A 110 20.98 -7.07 1.40
C GLU A 110 19.67 -6.96 2.17
N ARG A 111 18.84 -8.01 2.07
CA ARG A 111 17.59 -8.08 2.80
C ARG A 111 17.94 -8.30 4.25
N LEU A 112 17.95 -7.23 5.03
CA LEU A 112 17.85 -7.37 6.48
C LEU A 112 16.55 -8.14 6.76
N PRO A 113 16.62 -9.30 7.44
CA PRO A 113 15.44 -10.08 7.77
C PRO A 113 14.58 -9.24 8.70
N THR A 114 13.43 -8.77 8.20
CA THR A 114 12.37 -8.23 9.04
C THR A 114 11.97 -9.33 10.01
N LYS A 115 12.41 -9.18 11.26
CA LYS A 115 12.00 -10.00 12.40
C LYS A 115 10.48 -10.12 12.36
N ARG A 116 9.98 -11.30 11.96
CA ARG A 116 8.63 -11.74 12.27
C ARG A 116 8.44 -11.46 13.76
N ALA A 117 7.50 -10.58 14.08
CA ALA A 117 7.01 -10.40 15.43
C ALA A 117 6.40 -11.73 15.88
N ALA A 118 7.22 -12.56 16.53
CA ALA A 118 6.75 -13.72 17.26
C ALA A 118 5.95 -13.20 18.45
N VAL A 119 4.63 -13.12 18.27
CA VAL A 119 3.67 -12.95 19.37
C VAL A 119 3.89 -14.11 20.33
N LYS A 120 4.61 -13.85 21.43
CA LYS A 120 4.71 -14.78 22.56
C LYS A 120 3.34 -14.82 23.23
N LYS A 121 2.63 -15.95 23.08
CA LYS A 121 1.48 -16.32 23.91
C LYS A 121 1.95 -16.45 25.35
N THR A 122 1.55 -15.52 26.22
CA THR A 122 1.71 -15.69 27.67
C THR A 122 0.53 -16.50 28.20
N VAL A 123 0.72 -17.81 28.33
CA VAL A 123 -0.20 -18.71 29.05
C VAL A 123 -0.07 -18.41 30.54
N LYS A 124 -1.13 -17.88 31.15
CA LYS A 124 -1.21 -17.65 32.60
C LYS A 124 -1.52 -19.00 33.28
N LYS A 125 -0.53 -19.61 33.94
CA LYS A 125 -0.68 -20.81 34.81
C LYS A 125 -1.38 -20.43 36.13
N PRO A 126 -2.08 -21.36 36.82
CA PRO A 126 -3.07 -21.04 37.84
C PRO A 126 -2.46 -20.79 39.21
N ALA A 127 -3.13 -19.96 40.02
CA ALA A 127 -2.83 -19.81 41.43
C ALA A 127 -3.33 -21.05 42.20
N ARG A 128 -2.41 -21.72 42.88
CA ARG A 128 -2.65 -22.74 43.91
C ARG A 128 -1.80 -22.35 45.12
N ARG A 129 -2.34 -22.61 46.31
CA ARG A 129 -1.78 -22.48 47.68
C ARG A 129 -2.50 -21.39 48.48
N ALA A 130 -2.82 -21.59 49.75
CA ALA A 130 -2.75 -22.77 50.63
C ALA A 130 -3.71 -22.49 51.78
#